data_AF-A0A150QIV2-F1
#
_entry.id   AF-A0A150QIV2-F1
#
_cell.length_a   1.000
_cell.length_b   1.000
_cell.length_c   1.000
_cell.angle_alpha   90.00
_cell.angle_beta   90.00
_cell.angle_gamma   90.00
#
_symmetry.space_group_name_H-M   'P 1'
#
loop_
_entity.id
_entity.type
_entity.pdbx_description
1 polymer ?
#
loop_
_entity_poly.entity_id
_entity_poly.type
_entity_poly.pdbx_seq_one_letter_code
_entity_poly.pdbx_strand_id
1 'polypeptide(L)'
;MRKPTRTTTLFLSMSLCGRILLGLSAATAVTFALAPVTLAAPTASKSIAVHIEGPNAAAIREDILALLPETLGVVEQAAFSKALKGAGQTKPVGDTLVSKAQRKKALDRIRKAGKAAKAGGVIYGVSRTNKKKKKEVHLVYVDENAGDLSVDSAVPVTGSRDDRKKALEELLGPTLAQIAPPPPEEDKASEGGEGGDEQKGEEGDGDGDGEETASEDAGAADRGGKRKRNDVNSALFSVEVGVEFIGRWFDYSDPRTNNLRPYSVFGQPALSIAGEVYPLASTNIAVLKGLGITAGYARALGLNSAVGDGDPISTTYQRINLGLRERLSIGEASQLGISAGLRFLTFDIEAPADLARTVPNVSYTLFRAGLDGRFPVGPVALALGAEYLLPLSSGSVYERFTGASVQGIGAMAGLMIPVATGVEARVLVEYARFFSSFQPEQGDPYIAGGAIDQYLGLRLAGAYVY
;
A
#
# COMPACT_ATOMS: atom_id res chain seq x y z
N MET A 1 -16.13 -8.93 -79.22
CA MET A 1 -16.76 -8.63 -77.92
C MET A 1 -15.75 -8.89 -76.80
N ARG A 2 -15.10 -7.83 -76.28
CA ARG A 2 -14.23 -7.88 -75.10
C ARG A 2 -15.00 -7.30 -73.92
N LYS A 3 -15.08 -8.03 -72.80
CA LYS A 3 -15.60 -7.49 -71.53
C LYS A 3 -14.43 -6.98 -70.68
N PRO A 4 -14.60 -5.85 -69.95
CA PRO A 4 -13.52 -5.20 -69.23
C PRO A 4 -13.34 -5.77 -67.82
N THR A 5 -12.08 -5.88 -67.42
CA THR A 5 -11.58 -6.09 -66.07
C THR A 5 -11.94 -4.90 -65.17
N ARG A 6 -12.47 -5.17 -63.97
CA ARG A 6 -12.59 -4.19 -62.88
C ARG A 6 -11.65 -4.59 -61.74
N THR A 7 -10.54 -3.88 -61.65
CA THR A 7 -9.63 -3.77 -60.52
C THR A 7 -9.85 -2.39 -59.89
N THR A 8 -10.48 -2.33 -58.72
CA THR A 8 -10.66 -1.18 -57.81
C THR A 8 -11.53 -1.73 -56.68
N THR A 9 -11.25 -1.66 -55.38
CA THR A 9 -10.54 -0.67 -54.57
C THR A 9 -10.34 -1.34 -53.21
N LEU A 10 -9.10 -1.54 -52.75
CA LEU A 10 -8.80 -2.09 -51.41
C LEU A 10 -7.77 -1.17 -50.75
N PHE A 11 -8.17 0.07 -50.51
CA PHE A 11 -7.37 1.07 -49.78
C PHE A 11 -8.32 2.08 -49.12
N LEU A 12 -9.03 1.64 -48.07
CA LEU A 12 -9.77 2.56 -47.20
C LEU A 12 -10.02 1.95 -45.82
N SER A 13 -8.98 1.47 -45.14
CA SER A 13 -9.09 1.05 -43.73
C SER A 13 -7.81 1.25 -42.89
N MET A 14 -6.88 2.11 -43.32
CA MET A 14 -5.67 2.44 -42.53
C MET A 14 -5.56 3.92 -42.12
N SER A 15 -6.54 4.77 -42.43
CA SER A 15 -6.50 6.18 -42.02
C SER A 15 -7.25 6.48 -40.71
N LEU A 16 -7.95 5.50 -40.13
CA LEU A 16 -8.74 5.73 -38.90
C LEU A 16 -7.98 5.35 -37.61
N CYS A 17 -6.97 4.46 -37.67
CA CYS A 17 -6.14 4.15 -36.51
C CYS A 17 -5.08 5.24 -36.21
N GLY A 18 -4.70 6.05 -37.19
CA GLY A 18 -3.71 7.13 -37.02
C GLY A 18 -4.22 8.38 -36.31
N ARG A 19 -5.55 8.55 -36.17
CA ARG A 19 -6.14 9.75 -35.53
C ARG A 19 -6.69 9.52 -34.12
N ILE A 20 -6.75 8.27 -33.66
CA ILE A 20 -7.10 7.94 -32.27
C ILE A 20 -5.86 8.01 -31.35
N LEU A 21 -4.64 7.89 -31.90
CA LEU A 21 -3.40 7.97 -31.12
C LEU A 21 -2.78 9.39 -31.04
N LEU A 22 -3.30 10.37 -31.78
CA LEU A 22 -2.81 11.76 -31.78
C LEU A 22 -3.78 12.76 -31.13
N GLY A 23 -4.90 12.28 -30.57
CA GLY A 23 -5.93 13.08 -29.90
C GLY A 23 -6.00 12.91 -28.38
N LEU A 24 -4.98 12.31 -27.75
CA LEU A 24 -4.89 12.12 -26.29
C LEU A 24 -3.79 12.96 -25.64
N SER A 25 -3.44 14.09 -26.26
CA SER A 25 -2.44 15.05 -25.78
C SER A 25 -3.07 16.42 -25.44
N ALA A 26 -4.38 16.46 -25.19
CA ALA A 26 -5.06 17.60 -24.61
C ALA A 26 -5.31 17.35 -23.11
N ALA A 27 -4.32 17.75 -22.31
CA ALA A 27 -4.51 18.36 -21.00
C ALA A 27 -5.71 17.88 -20.16
N THR A 28 -5.64 16.66 -19.62
CA THR A 28 -5.95 16.51 -18.19
C THR A 28 -4.66 16.84 -17.44
N ALA A 29 -4.43 18.13 -17.24
CA ALA A 29 -3.77 18.55 -16.02
C ALA A 29 -4.67 18.07 -14.89
N VAL A 30 -4.49 16.82 -14.47
CA VAL A 30 -4.89 16.42 -13.14
C VAL A 30 -3.97 17.22 -12.24
N THR A 31 -4.40 18.44 -11.94
CA THR A 31 -4.04 19.11 -10.71
C THR A 31 -4.48 18.13 -9.64
N PHE A 32 -3.59 17.18 -9.29
CA PHE A 32 -3.54 16.68 -7.95
C PHE A 32 -3.27 17.92 -7.13
N ALA A 33 -4.35 18.63 -6.75
CA ALA A 33 -4.34 19.34 -5.50
C ALA A 33 -3.94 18.26 -4.51
N LEU A 34 -2.66 18.25 -4.18
CA LEU A 34 -2.14 17.62 -3.00
C LEU A 34 -2.91 18.29 -1.87
N ALA A 35 -4.11 17.76 -1.57
CA ALA A 35 -4.63 17.86 -0.23
C ALA A 35 -3.46 17.45 0.67
N PRO A 36 -3.22 18.17 1.77
CA PRO A 36 -2.14 17.82 2.68
C PRO A 36 -2.26 16.33 2.92
N VAL A 37 -1.21 15.61 2.51
CA VAL A 37 -1.08 14.19 2.79
C VAL A 37 -1.20 14.13 4.30
N THR A 38 -2.35 13.68 4.80
CA THR A 38 -2.45 13.20 6.17
C THR A 38 -1.40 12.10 6.23
N LEU A 39 -0.27 12.45 6.84
CA LEU A 39 0.90 11.60 7.01
C LEU A 39 0.41 10.23 7.47
N ALA A 40 0.97 9.19 6.84
CA ALA A 40 0.68 7.82 7.17
C ALA A 40 0.69 7.64 8.69
N ALA A 41 -0.39 7.08 9.23
CA ALA A 41 -0.40 6.64 10.62
C ALA A 41 0.83 5.73 10.83
N PRO A 42 1.64 5.98 11.86
CA PRO A 42 2.92 5.32 12.06
C PRO A 42 2.77 3.81 12.15
N THR A 43 3.85 3.11 11.78
CA THR A 43 4.09 1.68 11.94
C THR A 43 3.33 1.11 13.15
N ALA A 44 2.31 0.28 12.87
CA ALA A 44 1.35 -0.31 13.81
C ALA A 44 1.67 -0.01 15.29
N SER A 45 1.17 1.12 15.80
CA SER A 45 1.27 1.51 17.20
C SER A 45 0.91 0.30 18.08
N LYS A 46 1.81 -0.10 18.98
CA LYS A 46 1.49 -1.13 19.98
C LYS A 46 0.18 -0.73 20.66
N SER A 47 -0.76 -1.66 20.74
CA SER A 47 -2.06 -1.41 21.36
C SER A 47 -2.04 -1.86 22.82
N ILE A 48 -2.74 -1.14 23.69
CA ILE A 48 -2.86 -1.45 25.12
C ILE A 48 -4.34 -1.66 25.48
N ALA A 49 -4.62 -2.69 26.27
CA ALA A 49 -5.95 -2.89 26.84
C ALA A 49 -6.01 -2.35 28.28
N VAL A 50 -7.04 -1.56 28.58
CA VAL A 50 -7.28 -1.02 29.93
C VAL A 50 -8.59 -1.58 30.48
N HIS A 51 -8.51 -2.36 31.54
CA HIS A 51 -9.67 -2.98 32.18
C HIS A 51 -9.62 -2.77 33.70
N ILE A 52 -10.64 -2.12 34.25
CA ILE A 52 -10.78 -1.84 35.68
C ILE A 52 -12.05 -2.49 36.20
N GLU A 53 -11.93 -3.21 37.31
CA GLU A 53 -13.05 -3.79 38.06
C GLU A 53 -13.32 -3.01 39.35
N GLY A 54 -14.55 -3.07 39.85
CA GLY A 54 -14.93 -2.54 41.17
C GLY A 54 -15.59 -1.17 41.16
N PRO A 55 -15.81 -0.56 42.34
CA PRO A 55 -16.46 0.74 42.46
C PRO A 55 -15.61 1.83 41.77
N ASN A 56 -16.27 2.76 41.07
CA ASN A 56 -15.63 3.83 40.30
C ASN A 56 -14.71 3.36 39.16
N ALA A 57 -14.87 2.12 38.67
CA ALA A 57 -14.06 1.59 37.58
C ALA A 57 -14.05 2.48 36.33
N ALA A 58 -15.21 3.05 35.96
CA ALA A 58 -15.32 3.94 34.81
C ALA A 58 -14.46 5.21 34.95
N ALA A 59 -14.54 5.88 36.11
CA ALA A 59 -13.77 7.10 36.37
C ALA A 59 -12.27 6.82 36.44
N ILE A 60 -11.86 5.72 37.07
CA ILE A 60 -10.44 5.31 37.12
C ILE A 60 -9.93 4.96 35.72
N ARG A 61 -10.74 4.25 34.92
CA ARG A 61 -10.39 3.93 33.53
C ARG A 61 -10.20 5.21 32.70
N GLU A 62 -11.12 6.16 32.82
CA GLU A 62 -11.01 7.46 32.13
C GLU A 62 -9.72 8.20 32.50
N ASP A 63 -9.37 8.21 33.79
CA ASP A 63 -8.12 8.85 34.24
C ASP A 63 -6.88 8.12 33.71
N ILE A 64 -6.88 6.78 33.64
CA ILE A 64 -5.77 6.02 33.03
C ILE A 64 -5.66 6.29 31.54
N LEU A 65 -6.79 6.35 30.82
CA LEU A 65 -6.81 6.65 29.39
C LEU A 65 -6.25 8.05 29.10
N ALA A 66 -6.51 9.03 29.97
CA ALA A 66 -5.96 10.37 29.86
C ALA A 66 -4.43 10.44 30.07
N LEU A 67 -3.79 9.38 30.59
CA LEU A 67 -2.35 9.28 30.77
C LEU A 67 -1.66 8.49 29.64
N LEU A 68 -2.42 7.88 28.74
CA LEU A 68 -1.84 7.12 27.64
C LEU A 68 -1.27 8.08 26.59
N PRO A 69 -0.02 7.89 26.14
CA PRO A 69 0.51 8.60 24.99
C PRO A 69 -0.38 8.40 23.76
N GLU A 70 -0.60 9.46 22.98
CA GLU A 70 -1.40 9.40 21.75
C GLU A 70 -0.80 8.42 20.71
N THR A 71 0.47 8.07 20.86
CA THR A 71 1.17 7.08 20.02
C THR A 71 0.80 5.62 20.33
N LEU A 72 0.05 5.34 21.41
CA LEU A 72 -0.43 4.00 21.77
C LEU A 72 -1.90 3.80 21.38
N GLY A 73 -2.19 2.74 20.62
CA GLY A 73 -3.57 2.36 20.32
C GLY A 73 -4.28 1.82 21.56
N VAL A 74 -5.57 2.10 21.72
CA VAL A 74 -6.37 1.57 22.84
C VAL A 74 -7.30 0.46 22.35
N VAL A 75 -7.20 -0.72 22.93
CA VAL A 75 -8.11 -1.83 22.63
C VAL A 75 -9.49 -1.54 23.24
N GLU A 76 -10.54 -1.76 22.44
CA GLU A 76 -11.91 -1.57 22.89
C GLU A 76 -12.25 -2.46 24.10
N GLN A 77 -12.91 -1.88 25.11
CA GLN A 77 -13.21 -2.57 26.36
C GLN A 77 -14.10 -3.80 26.16
N ALA A 78 -15.07 -3.73 25.24
CA ALA A 78 -15.96 -4.84 24.94
C ALA A 78 -15.19 -6.02 24.31
N ALA A 79 -14.30 -5.75 23.35
CA ALA A 79 -13.44 -6.74 22.72
C ALA A 79 -12.53 -7.44 23.74
N PHE A 80 -11.86 -6.67 24.60
CA PHE A 80 -11.01 -7.25 25.65
C PHE A 80 -11.82 -8.07 26.68
N SER A 81 -13.02 -7.61 27.05
CA SER A 81 -13.91 -8.33 27.96
C SER A 81 -14.40 -9.65 27.36
N LYS A 82 -14.67 -9.69 26.05
CA LYS A 82 -14.98 -10.93 25.31
C LYS A 82 -13.78 -11.88 25.32
N ALA A 83 -12.57 -11.35 25.10
CA ALA A 83 -11.33 -12.12 25.15
C ALA A 83 -11.05 -12.72 26.55
N LEU A 84 -11.32 -11.98 27.63
CA LEU A 84 -11.22 -12.47 29.01
C LEU A 84 -12.15 -13.66 29.27
N LYS A 85 -13.41 -13.56 28.82
CA LYS A 85 -14.37 -14.67 28.91
C LYS A 85 -13.88 -15.89 28.13
N GLY A 86 -13.36 -15.69 26.91
CA GLY A 86 -12.75 -16.74 26.09
C GLY A 86 -11.49 -17.36 26.71
N ALA A 87 -10.75 -16.61 27.52
CA ALA A 87 -9.63 -17.11 28.31
C ALA A 87 -10.06 -17.89 29.57
N GLY A 88 -11.37 -18.06 29.81
CA GLY A 88 -11.92 -18.77 30.96
C GLY A 88 -12.04 -17.90 32.21
N GLN A 89 -11.93 -16.57 32.08
CA GLN A 89 -12.20 -15.61 33.16
C GLN A 89 -13.64 -15.11 33.07
N THR A 90 -14.57 -15.85 33.68
CA THR A 90 -16.01 -15.52 33.67
C THR A 90 -16.48 -14.76 34.92
N LYS A 91 -15.71 -14.84 36.01
CA LYS A 91 -15.97 -14.12 37.26
C LYS A 91 -15.06 -12.91 37.36
N PRO A 92 -15.41 -11.88 38.16
CA PRO A 92 -14.49 -10.80 38.46
C PRO A 92 -13.16 -11.35 39.01
N VAL A 93 -12.04 -10.80 38.54
CA VAL A 93 -10.71 -11.21 39.02
C VAL A 93 -10.49 -10.70 40.45
N GLY A 94 -10.98 -9.51 40.79
CA GLY A 94 -11.15 -9.00 42.15
C GLY A 94 -10.06 -9.43 43.15
N ASP A 95 -10.44 -10.31 44.08
CA ASP A 95 -9.56 -10.81 45.14
C ASP A 95 -8.46 -11.78 44.66
N THR A 96 -8.70 -12.47 43.54
CA THR A 96 -7.73 -13.42 42.98
C THR A 96 -6.48 -12.71 42.48
N LEU A 97 -6.59 -11.44 42.05
CA LEU A 97 -5.45 -10.64 41.61
C LEU A 97 -4.53 -10.27 42.76
N VAL A 98 -5.07 -10.10 43.97
CA VAL A 98 -4.30 -9.66 45.14
C VAL A 98 -3.81 -10.85 45.98
N SER A 99 -4.49 -11.99 45.90
CA SER A 99 -4.04 -13.21 46.54
C SER A 99 -2.82 -13.81 45.82
N LYS A 100 -1.64 -13.81 46.46
CA LYS A 100 -0.41 -14.39 45.89
C LYS A 100 -0.60 -15.82 45.34
N ALA A 101 -1.42 -16.64 46.00
CA ALA A 101 -1.65 -18.04 45.61
C ALA A 101 -2.49 -18.18 44.31
N GLN A 102 -3.41 -17.25 44.06
CA GLN A 102 -4.33 -17.31 42.92
C GLN A 102 -3.94 -16.37 41.77
N ARG A 103 -3.08 -15.39 42.07
CA ARG A 103 -2.62 -14.36 41.15
C ARG A 103 -2.03 -14.93 39.87
N LYS A 104 -1.17 -15.94 39.95
CA LYS A 104 -0.53 -16.54 38.75
C LYS A 104 -1.56 -16.97 37.71
N LYS A 105 -2.60 -17.69 38.15
CA LYS A 105 -3.67 -18.18 37.26
C LYS A 105 -4.49 -17.03 36.66
N ALA A 106 -4.73 -15.96 37.43
CA ALA A 106 -5.40 -14.77 36.93
C ALA A 106 -4.55 -14.07 35.85
N LEU A 107 -3.25 -13.87 36.10
CA LEU A 107 -2.32 -13.26 35.14
C LEU A 107 -2.19 -14.07 33.85
N ASP A 108 -2.16 -15.40 33.93
CA ASP A 108 -2.10 -16.26 32.74
C ASP A 108 -3.34 -16.08 31.85
N ARG A 109 -4.52 -15.92 32.46
CA ARG A 109 -5.77 -15.63 31.73
C ARG A 109 -5.80 -14.24 31.15
N ILE A 110 -5.33 -13.24 31.90
CA ILE A 110 -5.22 -11.85 31.43
C ILE A 110 -4.26 -11.79 30.22
N ARG A 111 -3.11 -12.45 30.28
CA ARG A 111 -2.15 -12.53 29.18
C ARG A 111 -2.74 -13.24 27.96
N LYS A 112 -3.44 -14.37 28.17
CA LYS A 112 -4.14 -15.08 27.10
C LYS A 112 -5.21 -14.19 26.44
N ALA A 113 -5.94 -13.40 27.22
CA ALA A 113 -6.91 -12.44 26.71
C ALA A 113 -6.25 -11.28 25.96
N GLY A 114 -5.12 -10.77 26.45
CA GLY A 114 -4.33 -9.74 25.77
C GLY A 114 -3.90 -10.19 24.38
N LYS A 115 -3.33 -11.40 24.26
CA LYS A 115 -2.97 -12.02 22.98
C LYS A 115 -4.16 -12.16 22.04
N ALA A 116 -5.29 -12.68 22.54
CA ALA A 116 -6.49 -12.84 21.74
C ALA A 116 -7.07 -11.48 21.26
N ALA A 117 -6.91 -10.42 22.05
CA ALA A 117 -7.31 -9.07 21.71
C ALA A 117 -6.24 -8.28 20.93
N LYS A 118 -5.12 -8.92 20.57
CA LYS A 118 -3.95 -8.31 19.91
C LYS A 118 -3.42 -7.08 20.66
N ALA A 119 -3.50 -7.08 21.99
CA ALA A 119 -2.93 -6.06 22.86
C ALA A 119 -1.46 -6.39 23.15
N GLY A 120 -0.56 -5.45 22.86
CA GLY A 120 0.86 -5.54 23.24
C GLY A 120 1.11 -5.38 24.74
N GLY A 121 0.11 -4.91 25.49
CA GLY A 121 0.13 -4.85 26.96
C GLY A 121 -1.28 -4.73 27.54
N VAL A 122 -1.43 -5.12 28.81
CA VAL A 122 -2.70 -4.98 29.53
C VAL A 122 -2.49 -4.27 30.86
N ILE A 123 -3.16 -3.14 31.05
CA ILE A 123 -3.36 -2.51 32.36
C ILE A 123 -4.63 -3.08 32.96
N TYR A 124 -4.47 -3.85 34.03
CA TYR A 124 -5.58 -4.46 34.75
C TYR A 124 -5.65 -3.91 36.17
N GLY A 125 -6.81 -3.40 36.57
CA GLY A 125 -7.01 -2.78 37.88
C GLY A 125 -8.19 -3.34 38.64
N VAL A 126 -8.06 -3.42 39.97
CA VAL A 126 -9.16 -3.75 40.88
C VAL A 126 -9.30 -2.63 41.91
N SER A 127 -10.37 -1.85 41.78
CA SER A 127 -10.79 -0.87 42.79
C SER A 127 -11.40 -1.60 43.98
N ARG A 128 -10.93 -1.28 45.18
CA ARG A 128 -11.38 -1.95 46.41
C ARG A 128 -11.19 -1.07 47.64
N THR A 129 -11.80 -1.51 48.73
CA THR A 129 -11.55 -0.95 50.06
C THR A 129 -10.64 -1.92 50.81
N ASN A 130 -9.47 -1.46 51.22
CA ASN A 130 -8.52 -2.30 51.94
C ASN A 130 -8.94 -2.58 53.39
N LYS A 131 -8.18 -3.43 54.09
CA LYS A 131 -8.43 -3.78 55.50
C LYS A 131 -8.49 -2.57 56.45
N LYS A 132 -7.86 -1.44 56.08
CA LYS A 132 -7.88 -0.18 56.84
C LYS A 132 -9.03 0.75 56.44
N LYS A 133 -10.04 0.23 55.71
CA LYS A 133 -11.17 0.98 55.16
C LYS A 133 -10.79 2.13 54.22
N LYS A 134 -9.59 2.11 53.64
CA LYS A 134 -9.16 3.10 52.65
C LYS A 134 -9.46 2.57 51.24
N LYS A 135 -9.98 3.45 50.37
CA LYS A 135 -10.23 3.14 48.96
C LYS A 135 -8.89 3.15 48.20
N GLU A 136 -8.59 2.08 47.50
CA GLU A 136 -7.37 1.91 46.69
C GLU A 136 -7.72 1.19 45.37
N VAL A 137 -6.89 1.39 44.35
CA VAL A 137 -6.91 0.61 43.11
C VAL A 137 -5.62 -0.18 43.05
N HIS A 138 -5.73 -1.51 43.02
CA HIS A 138 -4.58 -2.37 42.81
C HIS A 138 -4.38 -2.57 41.31
N LEU A 139 -3.29 -2.04 40.77
CA LEU A 139 -2.97 -2.06 39.35
C LEU A 139 -1.84 -3.05 39.09
N VAL A 140 -2.02 -3.83 38.03
CA VAL A 140 -0.96 -4.63 37.42
C VAL A 140 -0.83 -4.30 35.94
N TYR A 141 0.41 -4.22 35.47
CA TYR A 141 0.72 -4.21 34.04
C TYR A 141 1.20 -5.61 33.63
N VAL A 142 0.55 -6.18 32.62
CA VAL A 142 0.87 -7.50 32.08
C VAL A 142 1.36 -7.35 30.65
N ASP A 143 2.64 -7.62 30.43
CA ASP A 143 3.23 -7.73 29.11
C ASP A 143 2.77 -9.03 28.41
N GLU A 144 2.76 -9.00 27.08
CA GLU A 144 2.50 -10.14 26.22
C GLU A 144 3.49 -11.28 26.47
N ASN A 145 4.74 -10.91 26.81
CA ASN A 145 5.79 -11.85 27.17
C ASN A 145 5.64 -12.32 28.63
N ALA A 146 5.97 -13.59 28.87
CA ALA A 146 5.86 -14.20 30.20
C ALA A 146 7.02 -13.78 31.13
N GLY A 147 7.19 -12.47 31.33
CA GLY A 147 8.17 -11.87 32.24
C GLY A 147 7.56 -11.39 33.57
N ASP A 148 8.42 -10.79 34.39
CA ASP A 148 8.04 -10.11 35.64
C ASP A 148 7.07 -8.94 35.38
N LEU A 149 6.18 -8.69 36.34
CA LEU A 149 5.23 -7.57 36.27
C LEU A 149 5.99 -6.25 36.47
N SER A 150 5.99 -5.38 35.46
CA SER A 150 6.62 -4.05 35.59
C SER A 150 5.86 -3.14 36.56
N VAL A 151 4.55 -3.38 36.74
CA VAL A 151 3.71 -2.69 37.72
C VAL A 151 2.89 -3.72 38.48
N ASP A 152 2.96 -3.68 39.81
CA ASP A 152 2.14 -4.46 40.74
C ASP A 152 2.05 -3.69 42.07
N SER A 153 1.12 -2.74 42.15
CA SER A 153 1.04 -1.81 43.26
C SER A 153 -0.37 -1.33 43.53
N ALA A 154 -0.65 -1.01 44.80
CA ALA A 154 -1.90 -0.39 45.21
C ALA A 154 -1.75 1.13 45.24
N VAL A 155 -2.59 1.84 44.50
CA VAL A 155 -2.65 3.29 44.46
C VAL A 155 -3.83 3.76 45.31
N PRO A 156 -3.65 4.68 46.27
CA PRO A 156 -4.77 5.24 47.03
C PRO A 156 -5.68 6.06 46.08
N VAL A 157 -6.99 5.82 46.16
CA VAL A 157 -8.01 6.54 45.35
C VAL A 157 -8.66 7.66 46.18
N THR A 158 -7.98 8.09 47.25
CA THR A 158 -8.45 9.16 48.14
C THR A 158 -7.92 10.50 47.68
N GLY A 159 -8.77 11.53 47.66
CA GLY A 159 -8.39 12.89 47.27
C GLY A 159 -9.22 13.40 46.09
N SER A 160 -8.76 14.51 45.52
CA SER A 160 -9.33 15.09 44.30
C SER A 160 -9.06 14.20 43.07
N ARG A 161 -9.67 14.55 41.92
CA ARG A 161 -9.36 13.88 40.64
C ARG A 161 -7.89 14.05 40.28
N ASP A 162 -7.31 15.20 40.57
CA ASP A 162 -5.92 15.54 40.21
C ASP A 162 -4.91 14.77 41.06
N ASP A 163 -5.19 14.60 42.37
CA ASP A 163 -4.36 13.77 43.25
C ASP A 163 -4.30 12.31 42.76
N ARG A 164 -5.45 11.80 42.30
CA ARG A 164 -5.55 10.44 41.74
C ARG A 164 -4.79 10.34 40.42
N LYS A 165 -4.95 11.30 39.50
CA LYS A 165 -4.22 11.32 38.23
C LYS A 165 -2.71 11.35 38.45
N LYS A 166 -2.23 12.21 39.36
CA LYS A 166 -0.82 12.30 39.72
C LYS A 166 -0.26 10.99 40.28
N ALA A 167 -1.02 10.33 41.17
CA ALA A 167 -0.60 9.04 41.73
C ALA A 167 -0.60 7.91 40.69
N LEU A 168 -1.52 7.95 39.71
CA LEU A 168 -1.53 7.02 38.57
C LEU A 168 -0.37 7.30 37.60
N GLU A 169 -0.05 8.57 37.36
CA GLU A 169 1.04 9.01 36.49
C GLU A 169 2.39 8.61 37.06
N GLU A 170 2.61 8.82 38.37
CA GLU A 170 3.84 8.39 39.06
C GLU A 170 4.06 6.88 38.96
N LEU A 171 2.97 6.09 39.01
CA LEU A 171 3.07 4.63 38.94
C LEU A 171 3.21 4.12 37.49
N LEU A 172 2.40 4.62 36.55
CA LEU A 172 2.30 4.08 35.19
C LEU A 172 3.23 4.80 34.19
N GLY A 173 3.57 6.05 34.44
CA GLY A 173 4.33 6.92 33.53
C GLY A 173 5.62 6.28 33.00
N PRO A 174 6.52 5.76 33.87
CA PRO A 174 7.76 5.13 33.42
C PRO A 174 7.52 3.91 32.51
N THR A 175 6.51 3.10 32.83
CA THR A 175 6.17 1.91 32.03
C THR A 175 5.56 2.31 30.70
N LEU A 176 4.65 3.29 30.68
CA LEU A 176 4.02 3.79 29.46
C LEU A 176 5.05 4.44 28.52
N ALA A 177 5.99 5.21 29.06
CA ALA A 177 7.08 5.82 28.30
C ALA A 177 8.02 4.78 27.65
N GLN A 178 8.25 3.64 28.32
CA GLN A 178 9.08 2.56 27.77
C GLN A 178 8.39 1.80 26.62
N ILE A 179 7.05 1.74 26.63
CA ILE A 179 6.26 0.98 25.64
C ILE A 179 5.91 1.85 24.43
N ALA A 180 5.67 3.14 24.66
CA ALA A 180 5.38 4.10 23.61
C ALA A 180 6.53 4.13 22.59
N PRO A 181 6.23 4.08 21.29
CA PRO A 181 7.23 4.40 20.27
C PRO A 181 7.83 5.77 20.58
N PRO A 182 9.14 5.98 20.35
CA PRO A 182 9.72 7.31 20.46
C PRO A 182 8.88 8.27 19.58
N PRO A 183 8.55 9.47 20.09
CA PRO A 183 7.84 10.45 19.28
C PRO A 183 8.63 10.64 17.98
N PRO A 184 7.96 10.74 16.82
CA PRO A 184 8.65 10.97 15.56
C PRO A 184 9.54 12.21 15.76
N GLU A 185 10.85 12.04 15.53
CA GLU A 185 11.78 13.16 15.59
C GLU A 185 11.25 14.20 14.61
N GLU A 186 10.73 15.32 15.14
CA GLU A 186 10.34 16.45 14.32
C GLU A 186 11.59 16.83 13.54
N ASP A 187 11.58 16.51 12.24
CA ASP A 187 12.61 16.93 11.29
C ASP A 187 12.78 18.43 11.51
N LYS A 188 13.88 18.79 12.17
CA LYS A 188 14.34 20.18 12.30
C LYS A 188 14.68 20.62 10.90
N ALA A 189 13.65 21.07 10.19
CA ALA A 189 13.75 21.68 8.89
C ALA A 189 14.80 22.79 9.00
N SER A 190 15.88 22.55 8.27
CA SER A 190 16.97 23.46 7.98
C SER A 190 16.45 24.88 7.70
N GLU A 191 16.50 25.75 8.71
CA GLU A 191 16.64 27.19 8.49
C GLU A 191 18.07 27.46 8.01
N GLY A 192 18.27 27.39 6.69
CA GLY A 192 19.37 28.04 5.98
C GLY A 192 18.71 28.87 4.89
N GLY A 193 18.90 30.17 4.79
CA GLY A 193 20.15 30.91 4.93
C GLY A 193 20.28 31.73 3.66
N GLU A 194 19.50 32.80 3.58
CA GLU A 194 19.57 33.80 2.50
C GLU A 194 20.72 34.77 2.80
N GLY A 195 21.62 34.95 1.83
CA GLY A 195 22.52 36.12 1.80
C GLY A 195 23.93 35.80 1.35
N GLY A 196 24.34 36.37 0.21
CA GLY A 196 25.75 36.57 -0.11
C GLY A 196 26.11 36.46 -1.58
N ASP A 197 25.61 37.40 -2.38
CA ASP A 197 26.10 37.75 -3.72
C ASP A 197 27.46 38.47 -3.56
N GLU A 198 28.54 37.99 -4.20
CA GLU A 198 29.67 38.86 -4.51
C GLU A 198 30.46 38.38 -5.74
N GLN A 199 30.63 39.34 -6.64
CA GLN A 199 31.11 39.27 -8.00
C GLN A 199 32.60 39.65 -8.05
N LYS A 200 33.42 38.91 -8.83
CA LYS A 200 34.69 39.33 -9.49
C LYS A 200 35.24 38.06 -10.19
N GLY A 201 35.50 38.00 -11.49
CA GLY A 201 36.04 39.01 -12.38
C GLY A 201 37.53 38.73 -12.54
N GLU A 202 37.91 37.93 -13.54
CA GLU A 202 39.28 37.94 -14.09
C GLU A 202 39.28 37.36 -15.51
N GLU A 203 39.49 38.27 -16.45
CA GLU A 203 39.86 38.02 -17.84
C GLU A 203 41.29 37.46 -17.87
N GLY A 204 41.51 36.44 -18.70
CA GLY A 204 42.82 35.88 -18.96
C GLY A 204 42.89 35.42 -20.41
N ASP A 205 43.29 36.35 -21.27
CA ASP A 205 43.73 36.09 -22.65
C ASP A 205 44.85 35.04 -22.66
N GLY A 206 44.68 34.05 -23.53
CA GLY A 206 45.65 32.99 -23.77
C GLY A 206 45.56 32.54 -25.21
N ASP A 207 46.12 33.35 -26.10
CA ASP A 207 46.46 32.99 -27.48
C ASP A 207 47.30 31.70 -27.48
N GLY A 208 46.83 30.73 -28.25
CA GLY A 208 47.46 29.43 -28.44
C GLY A 208 47.09 28.85 -29.79
N ASP A 209 47.65 29.46 -30.84
CA ASP A 209 47.79 28.85 -32.16
C ASP A 209 48.43 27.46 -32.05
N GLY A 210 47.79 26.45 -32.66
CA GLY A 210 48.32 25.09 -32.64
C GLY A 210 47.50 24.07 -33.40
N GLU A 211 47.79 23.95 -34.69
CA GLU A 211 47.68 22.75 -35.52
C GLU A 211 46.29 22.21 -35.88
N GLU A 212 45.88 22.61 -37.10
CA GLU A 212 45.15 21.79 -38.04
C GLU A 212 45.70 20.35 -38.08
N THR A 213 44.95 19.40 -37.51
CA THR A 213 44.97 18.01 -37.95
C THR A 213 43.59 17.64 -38.47
N ALA A 214 43.42 17.88 -39.76
CA ALA A 214 42.42 17.21 -40.57
C ALA A 214 42.75 15.71 -40.59
N SER A 215 42.17 14.96 -39.65
CA SER A 215 42.04 13.51 -39.78
C SER A 215 40.59 13.19 -40.12
N GLU A 216 40.39 12.93 -41.41
CA GLU A 216 39.34 12.08 -41.94
C GLU A 216 39.26 10.79 -41.10
N ASP A 217 38.23 10.64 -40.26
CA ASP A 217 37.77 9.32 -39.81
C ASP A 217 36.24 9.27 -39.82
N ALA A 218 35.71 9.46 -41.04
CA ALA A 218 34.37 9.03 -41.40
C ALA A 218 34.37 7.49 -41.49
N GLY A 219 34.38 6.82 -40.33
CA GLY A 219 34.52 5.37 -40.30
C GLY A 219 34.40 4.69 -38.95
N ALA A 220 33.96 5.37 -37.89
CA ALA A 220 33.75 4.73 -36.58
C ALA A 220 32.39 4.01 -36.54
N ALA A 221 32.32 2.88 -37.25
CA ALA A 221 31.36 1.83 -36.95
C ALA A 221 31.61 1.33 -35.51
N ASP A 222 30.82 1.88 -34.59
CA ASP A 222 30.33 1.32 -33.34
C ASP A 222 31.18 0.17 -32.76
N ARG A 223 32.31 0.53 -32.14
CA ARG A 223 33.14 -0.40 -31.37
C ARG A 223 32.37 -0.76 -30.10
N GLY A 224 31.90 -2.00 -30.01
CA GLY A 224 31.15 -2.55 -28.88
C GLY A 224 31.75 -2.19 -27.51
N GLY A 225 31.24 -1.09 -26.94
CA GLY A 225 31.65 -0.62 -25.62
C GLY A 225 31.36 -1.69 -24.58
N LYS A 226 32.34 -1.96 -23.70
CA LYS A 226 32.13 -2.88 -22.59
C LYS A 226 30.97 -2.38 -21.74
N ARG A 227 29.95 -3.22 -21.60
CA ARG A 227 28.78 -2.93 -20.79
C ARG A 227 29.17 -2.49 -19.38
N LYS A 228 28.57 -1.40 -18.90
CA LYS A 228 28.73 -0.95 -17.51
C LYS A 228 27.95 -1.89 -16.59
N ARG A 229 28.63 -2.52 -15.63
CA ARG A 229 27.99 -3.43 -14.66
C ARG A 229 27.00 -2.65 -13.80
N ASN A 230 25.81 -3.23 -13.55
CA ASN A 230 24.75 -2.65 -12.71
C ASN A 230 24.19 -1.31 -13.21
N ASP A 231 24.36 -1.01 -14.50
CA ASP A 231 23.75 0.14 -15.13
C ASP A 231 22.36 -0.23 -15.66
N VAL A 232 21.34 0.52 -15.24
CA VAL A 232 19.93 0.24 -15.57
C VAL A 232 19.68 0.28 -17.07
N ASN A 233 20.42 1.12 -17.83
CA ASN A 233 20.30 1.23 -19.29
C ASN A 233 20.75 -0.03 -20.01
N SER A 234 21.70 -0.74 -19.42
CA SER A 234 22.29 -1.89 -20.05
C SER A 234 21.97 -3.19 -19.32
N ALA A 235 21.22 -3.19 -18.22
CA ALA A 235 20.95 -4.33 -17.34
C ALA A 235 20.47 -5.59 -18.09
N LEU A 236 20.97 -6.75 -17.65
CA LEU A 236 20.59 -8.09 -18.13
C LEU A 236 19.30 -8.50 -17.45
N PHE A 237 19.20 -8.21 -16.16
CA PHE A 237 17.99 -8.46 -15.40
C PHE A 237 17.84 -7.47 -14.25
N SER A 238 16.60 -7.29 -13.81
CA SER A 238 16.33 -6.72 -12.51
C SER A 238 15.28 -7.55 -11.78
N VAL A 239 15.43 -7.65 -10.46
CA VAL A 239 14.49 -8.35 -9.58
C VAL A 239 14.13 -7.42 -8.44
N GLU A 240 12.84 -7.32 -8.15
CA GLU A 240 12.24 -6.46 -7.15
C GLU A 240 11.45 -7.30 -6.16
N VAL A 241 11.64 -7.04 -4.87
CA VAL A 241 10.85 -7.65 -3.79
C VAL A 241 10.39 -6.53 -2.85
N GLY A 242 9.12 -6.55 -2.48
CA GLY A 242 8.54 -5.48 -1.68
C GLY A 242 7.18 -5.79 -1.08
N VAL A 243 6.62 -4.77 -0.44
CA VAL A 243 5.27 -4.75 0.11
C VAL A 243 4.44 -3.76 -0.69
N GLU A 244 3.22 -4.16 -1.06
CA GLU A 244 2.25 -3.30 -1.72
C GLU A 244 1.03 -3.08 -0.82
N PHE A 245 0.63 -1.83 -0.63
CA PHE A 245 -0.61 -1.47 0.05
C PHE A 245 -1.69 -1.25 -1.02
N ILE A 246 -2.68 -2.14 -1.02
CA ILE A 246 -3.70 -2.17 -2.06
C ILE A 246 -4.99 -1.53 -1.55
N GLY A 247 -5.62 -0.76 -2.41
CA GLY A 247 -7.03 -0.41 -2.32
C GLY A 247 -7.82 -0.83 -3.54
N ARG A 248 -9.11 -1.04 -3.31
CA ARG A 248 -10.12 -1.30 -4.34
C ARG A 248 -11.37 -0.51 -4.02
N TRP A 249 -11.98 0.12 -5.02
CA TRP A 249 -13.28 0.76 -4.95
C TRP A 249 -14.14 0.31 -6.12
N PHE A 250 -15.28 -0.28 -5.83
CA PHE A 250 -16.25 -0.76 -6.80
C PHE A 250 -17.60 -0.10 -6.55
N ASP A 251 -18.11 0.60 -7.56
CA ASP A 251 -19.39 1.29 -7.52
C ASP A 251 -20.23 1.00 -8.76
N TYR A 252 -21.55 0.94 -8.60
CA TYR A 252 -22.50 0.81 -9.71
C TYR A 252 -23.00 2.19 -10.13
N SER A 253 -23.11 2.41 -11.43
CA SER A 253 -23.75 3.59 -12.01
C SER A 253 -25.24 3.32 -12.23
N ASP A 254 -26.09 4.24 -11.79
CA ASP A 254 -27.56 4.16 -11.91
C ASP A 254 -28.17 2.84 -11.39
N PRO A 255 -27.84 2.38 -10.18
CA PRO A 255 -28.42 1.15 -9.64
C PRO A 255 -29.93 1.32 -9.45
N ARG A 256 -30.72 0.36 -9.95
CA ARG A 256 -32.19 0.33 -9.81
C ARG A 256 -32.68 -0.81 -8.91
N THR A 257 -31.87 -1.85 -8.73
CA THR A 257 -32.15 -2.97 -7.83
C THR A 257 -31.35 -2.86 -6.52
N ASN A 258 -31.93 -3.36 -5.41
CA ASN A 258 -31.32 -3.28 -4.07
C ASN A 258 -30.26 -4.36 -3.79
N ASN A 259 -30.01 -5.26 -4.73
CA ASN A 259 -29.06 -6.37 -4.62
C ASN A 259 -27.66 -6.04 -5.18
N LEU A 260 -27.40 -4.75 -5.44
CA LEU A 260 -26.13 -4.23 -5.93
C LEU A 260 -25.36 -3.60 -4.77
N ARG A 261 -24.27 -4.25 -4.36
CA ARG A 261 -23.45 -3.76 -3.24
C ARG A 261 -22.16 -3.11 -3.75
N PRO A 262 -21.89 -1.85 -3.39
CA PRO A 262 -20.57 -1.28 -3.60
C PRO A 262 -19.55 -1.98 -2.69
N TYR A 263 -18.27 -1.80 -2.99
CA TYR A 263 -17.18 -2.34 -2.19
C TYR A 263 -16.04 -1.34 -2.10
N SER A 264 -15.42 -1.22 -0.93
CA SER A 264 -14.28 -0.33 -0.71
C SER A 264 -13.33 -0.94 0.31
N VAL A 265 -12.05 -0.97 -0.01
CA VAL A 265 -10.95 -1.32 0.91
C VAL A 265 -9.72 -0.51 0.55
N PHE A 266 -8.90 -0.15 1.53
CA PHE A 266 -7.60 0.48 1.30
C PHE A 266 -6.59 0.05 2.36
N GLY A 267 -5.31 0.12 2.01
CA GLY A 267 -4.22 -0.14 2.94
C GLY A 267 -3.99 -1.62 3.24
N GLN A 268 -4.58 -2.52 2.45
CA GLN A 268 -4.37 -3.95 2.63
C GLN A 268 -2.94 -4.32 2.20
N PRO A 269 -2.08 -4.84 3.11
CA PRO A 269 -0.73 -5.25 2.74
C PRO A 269 -0.77 -6.50 1.84
N ALA A 270 0.11 -6.49 0.85
CA ALA A 270 0.43 -7.60 -0.03
C ALA A 270 1.93 -7.78 -0.16
N LEU A 271 2.34 -9.04 -0.32
CA LEU A 271 3.68 -9.36 -0.78
C LEU A 271 3.73 -9.13 -2.30
N SER A 272 4.79 -8.48 -2.78
CA SER A 272 5.03 -8.22 -4.20
C SER A 272 6.42 -8.69 -4.61
N ILE A 273 6.50 -9.38 -5.75
CA ILE A 273 7.75 -9.72 -6.44
C ILE A 273 7.59 -9.41 -7.92
N ALA A 274 8.59 -8.77 -8.51
CA ALA A 274 8.61 -8.47 -9.95
C ALA A 274 10.02 -8.63 -10.50
N GLY A 275 10.12 -8.82 -11.80
CA GLY A 275 11.40 -8.87 -12.46
C GLY A 275 11.30 -8.74 -13.97
N GLU A 276 12.43 -8.39 -14.55
CA GLU A 276 12.61 -8.25 -15.99
C GLU A 276 13.95 -8.89 -16.38
N VAL A 277 13.97 -9.53 -17.55
CA VAL A 277 15.18 -10.15 -18.12
C VAL A 277 15.29 -9.76 -19.58
N TYR A 278 16.49 -9.39 -20.01
CA TYR A 278 16.82 -8.91 -21.36
C TYR A 278 17.82 -9.87 -22.00
N PRO A 279 17.35 -11.02 -22.53
CA PRO A 279 18.21 -12.09 -23.02
C PRO A 279 19.06 -11.67 -24.22
N LEU A 280 18.61 -10.65 -24.96
CA LEU A 280 19.27 -10.15 -26.17
C LEU A 280 20.11 -8.89 -25.91
N ALA A 281 20.24 -8.43 -24.66
CA ALA A 281 21.01 -7.24 -24.30
C ALA A 281 22.52 -7.35 -24.63
N SER A 282 23.04 -8.55 -24.82
CA SER A 282 24.41 -8.80 -25.27
C SER A 282 24.59 -8.79 -26.79
N THR A 283 23.51 -8.71 -27.56
CA THR A 283 23.56 -8.68 -29.02
C THR A 283 23.86 -7.27 -29.52
N ASN A 284 24.51 -7.17 -30.69
CA ASN A 284 24.75 -5.89 -31.36
C ASN A 284 23.55 -5.41 -32.20
N ILE A 285 22.40 -6.09 -32.10
CA ILE A 285 21.20 -5.72 -32.87
C ILE A 285 20.44 -4.65 -32.09
N ALA A 286 20.52 -3.41 -32.56
CA ALA A 286 20.03 -2.23 -31.85
C ALA A 286 18.56 -2.32 -31.40
N VAL A 287 17.70 -2.97 -32.18
CA VAL A 287 16.25 -3.11 -31.91
C VAL A 287 15.93 -4.31 -31.01
N LEU A 288 16.86 -5.24 -30.83
CA LEU A 288 16.63 -6.45 -30.01
C LEU A 288 17.29 -6.36 -28.64
N LYS A 289 18.32 -5.52 -28.47
CA LYS A 289 19.02 -5.37 -27.19
C LYS A 289 18.11 -4.87 -26.05
N GLY A 290 17.07 -4.12 -26.40
CA GLY A 290 16.08 -3.59 -25.47
C GLY A 290 14.95 -4.56 -25.17
N LEU A 291 14.85 -5.68 -25.90
CA LEU A 291 13.72 -6.60 -25.78
C LEU A 291 13.86 -7.47 -24.54
N GLY A 292 12.91 -7.32 -23.64
CA GLY A 292 12.86 -8.00 -22.36
C GLY A 292 11.56 -8.75 -22.14
N ILE A 293 11.64 -9.71 -21.22
CA ILE A 293 10.51 -10.44 -20.66
C ILE A 293 10.28 -9.90 -19.26
N THR A 294 9.04 -9.56 -18.94
CA THR A 294 8.63 -9.04 -17.63
C THR A 294 7.70 -10.03 -16.94
N ALA A 295 7.87 -10.22 -15.64
CA ALA A 295 6.98 -11.01 -14.80
C ALA A 295 6.74 -10.29 -13.45
N GLY A 296 5.56 -10.47 -12.88
CA GLY A 296 5.24 -9.93 -11.57
C GLY A 296 4.12 -10.69 -10.88
N TYR A 297 4.18 -10.73 -9.56
CA TYR A 297 3.20 -11.36 -8.69
C TYR A 297 2.97 -10.50 -7.45
N ALA A 298 1.70 -10.25 -7.12
CA ALA A 298 1.31 -9.63 -5.86
C ALA A 298 0.15 -10.40 -5.23
N ARG A 299 0.17 -10.57 -3.91
CA ARG A 299 -0.91 -11.23 -3.15
C ARG A 299 -1.13 -10.59 -1.79
N ALA A 300 -2.38 -10.27 -1.48
CA ALA A 300 -2.76 -9.71 -0.19
C ALA A 300 -2.59 -10.74 0.94
N LEU A 301 -2.14 -10.27 2.10
CA LEU A 301 -1.89 -11.08 3.29
C LEU A 301 -3.02 -10.91 4.30
N GLY A 302 -3.85 -11.94 4.48
CA GLY A 302 -4.92 -11.93 5.47
C GLY A 302 -6.01 -10.89 5.22
N LEU A 303 -6.31 -10.61 3.95
CA LEU A 303 -7.41 -9.74 3.57
C LEU A 303 -8.74 -10.37 3.98
N ASN A 304 -9.54 -9.61 4.72
CA ASN A 304 -10.89 -9.99 5.12
C ASN A 304 -11.83 -8.84 4.77
N SER A 305 -13.01 -9.18 4.28
CA SER A 305 -14.10 -8.23 4.03
C SER A 305 -15.22 -8.43 5.06
N ALA A 306 -16.08 -7.45 5.26
CA ALA A 306 -17.25 -7.60 6.11
C ALA A 306 -18.44 -6.81 5.53
N VAL A 307 -19.65 -7.21 5.91
CA VAL A 307 -20.86 -6.44 5.63
C VAL A 307 -21.19 -5.63 6.88
N GLY A 308 -20.90 -4.33 6.86
CA GLY A 308 -21.00 -3.49 8.06
C GLY A 308 -20.12 -4.05 9.19
N ASP A 309 -20.68 -4.16 10.39
CA ASP A 309 -20.00 -4.73 11.58
C ASP A 309 -20.13 -6.27 11.70
N GLY A 310 -20.44 -6.95 10.59
CA GLY A 310 -20.61 -8.40 10.54
C GLY A 310 -19.31 -9.18 10.72
N ASP A 311 -19.45 -10.51 10.75
CA ASP A 311 -18.29 -11.41 10.84
C ASP A 311 -17.36 -11.24 9.62
N PRO A 312 -16.03 -11.33 9.81
CA PRO A 312 -15.07 -11.23 8.72
C PRO A 312 -15.21 -12.41 7.75
N ILE A 313 -15.19 -12.10 6.46
CA ILE A 313 -15.30 -13.01 5.34
C ILE A 313 -13.95 -13.05 4.64
N SER A 314 -13.39 -14.26 4.50
CA SER A 314 -12.14 -14.49 3.77
C SER A 314 -12.20 -13.87 2.38
N THR A 315 -11.18 -13.11 2.03
CA THR A 315 -11.12 -12.41 0.75
C THR A 315 -9.74 -12.58 0.13
N THR A 316 -9.70 -13.03 -1.12
CA THR A 316 -8.48 -13.21 -1.87
C THR A 316 -8.28 -12.05 -2.83
N TYR A 317 -7.12 -11.40 -2.74
CA TYR A 317 -6.58 -10.57 -3.81
C TYR A 317 -5.28 -11.17 -4.32
N GLN A 318 -5.18 -11.31 -5.64
CA GLN A 318 -3.95 -11.70 -6.33
C GLN A 318 -3.84 -11.03 -7.70
N ARG A 319 -2.60 -10.73 -8.09
CA ARG A 319 -2.25 -10.18 -9.39
C ARG A 319 -1.04 -10.89 -9.96
N ILE A 320 -1.14 -11.39 -11.18
CA ILE A 320 -0.03 -11.93 -11.97
C ILE A 320 0.10 -11.09 -13.23
N ASN A 321 1.32 -10.64 -13.53
CA ASN A 321 1.68 -9.91 -14.74
C ASN A 321 2.71 -10.73 -15.52
N LEU A 322 2.51 -10.87 -16.83
CA LEU A 322 3.47 -11.48 -17.76
C LEU A 322 3.49 -10.64 -19.04
N GLY A 323 4.66 -10.36 -19.59
CA GLY A 323 4.72 -9.51 -20.77
C GLY A 323 6.08 -9.40 -21.43
N LEU A 324 6.09 -8.65 -22.52
CA LEU A 324 7.28 -8.21 -23.22
C LEU A 324 7.41 -6.70 -23.06
N ARG A 325 8.65 -6.22 -23.01
CA ARG A 325 8.97 -4.80 -22.94
C ARG A 325 10.18 -4.50 -23.80
N GLU A 326 10.07 -3.51 -24.68
CA GLU A 326 11.18 -2.94 -25.42
C GLU A 326 11.67 -1.67 -24.72
N ARG A 327 12.97 -1.60 -24.42
CA ARG A 327 13.62 -0.41 -23.86
C ARG A 327 14.29 0.42 -24.93
N LEU A 328 13.90 1.69 -25.01
CA LEU A 328 14.50 2.71 -25.85
C LEU A 328 15.28 3.68 -24.97
N SER A 329 16.60 3.72 -25.12
CA SER A 329 17.44 4.72 -24.45
C SER A 329 17.22 6.09 -25.08
N ILE A 330 16.96 7.11 -24.26
CA ILE A 330 16.86 8.50 -24.70
C ILE A 330 17.93 9.31 -23.97
N GLY A 331 18.93 9.75 -24.73
CA GLY A 331 20.14 10.36 -24.17
C GLY A 331 20.95 9.34 -23.35
N GLU A 332 21.72 9.84 -22.39
CA GLU A 332 22.68 9.01 -21.64
C GLU A 332 22.04 8.20 -20.51
N ALA A 333 20.93 8.68 -19.95
CA ALA A 333 20.41 8.16 -18.69
C ALA A 333 18.88 7.99 -18.61
N SER A 334 18.12 8.49 -19.59
CA SER A 334 16.66 8.28 -19.63
C SER A 334 16.30 7.05 -20.46
N GLN A 335 15.18 6.42 -20.11
CA GLN A 335 14.63 5.28 -20.84
C GLN A 335 13.16 5.49 -21.10
N LEU A 336 12.69 5.06 -22.27
CA LEU A 336 11.29 4.76 -22.52
C LEU A 336 11.11 3.26 -22.69
N GLY A 337 9.99 2.75 -22.19
CA GLY A 337 9.53 1.39 -22.38
C GLY A 337 8.27 1.37 -23.24
N ILE A 338 8.22 0.43 -24.17
CA ILE A 338 6.97 0.03 -24.85
C ILE A 338 6.68 -1.39 -24.41
N SER A 339 5.49 -1.66 -23.89
CA SER A 339 5.16 -2.97 -23.33
C SER A 339 3.83 -3.51 -23.83
N ALA A 340 3.77 -4.84 -23.92
CA ALA A 340 2.54 -5.58 -24.16
C ALA A 340 2.54 -6.88 -23.35
N GLY A 341 1.38 -7.30 -22.82
CA GLY A 341 1.33 -8.49 -21.99
C GLY A 341 -0.05 -8.89 -21.51
N LEU A 342 -0.07 -9.85 -20.59
CA LEU A 342 -1.25 -10.34 -19.91
C LEU A 342 -1.20 -9.95 -18.42
N ARG A 343 -2.36 -9.62 -17.86
CA ARG A 343 -2.56 -9.52 -16.41
C ARG A 343 -3.73 -10.38 -15.99
N PHE A 344 -3.50 -11.20 -14.99
CA PHE A 344 -4.53 -11.95 -14.29
C PHE A 344 -4.74 -11.27 -12.95
N LEU A 345 -5.94 -10.76 -12.71
CA LEU A 345 -6.29 -10.02 -11.51
C LEU A 345 -7.55 -10.65 -10.90
N THR A 346 -7.42 -11.21 -9.71
CA THR A 346 -8.54 -11.81 -8.98
C THR A 346 -8.80 -11.01 -7.71
N PHE A 347 -10.08 -10.69 -7.49
CA PHE A 347 -10.59 -10.23 -6.22
C PHE A 347 -11.84 -11.05 -5.89
N ASP A 348 -11.74 -11.94 -4.91
CA ASP A 348 -12.78 -12.92 -4.59
C ASP A 348 -13.11 -12.91 -3.10
N ILE A 349 -14.38 -12.69 -2.77
CA ILE A 349 -14.92 -12.75 -1.41
C ILE A 349 -15.63 -14.09 -1.25
N GLU A 350 -15.18 -14.92 -0.31
CA GLU A 350 -15.73 -16.26 -0.02
C GLU A 350 -17.03 -16.16 0.81
N ALA A 351 -18.05 -15.55 0.22
CA ALA A 351 -19.32 -15.28 0.87
C ALA A 351 -20.28 -16.48 0.84
N PRO A 352 -21.18 -16.62 1.85
CA PRO A 352 -22.31 -17.55 1.78
C PRO A 352 -23.21 -17.32 0.55
N ALA A 353 -23.97 -18.32 0.12
CA ALA A 353 -24.64 -18.35 -1.19
C ALA A 353 -25.60 -17.16 -1.46
N ASP A 354 -26.27 -16.65 -0.42
CA ASP A 354 -27.14 -15.48 -0.49
C ASP A 354 -26.34 -14.19 -0.71
N LEU A 355 -25.22 -14.02 0.00
CA LEU A 355 -24.34 -12.86 -0.11
C LEU A 355 -23.46 -12.90 -1.36
N ALA A 356 -23.02 -14.09 -1.79
CA ALA A 356 -22.15 -14.33 -2.96
C ALA A 356 -22.72 -13.73 -4.25
N ARG A 357 -24.05 -13.67 -4.36
CA ARG A 357 -24.77 -13.09 -5.50
C ARG A 357 -24.74 -11.56 -5.55
N THR A 358 -24.37 -10.91 -4.46
CA THR A 358 -24.41 -9.45 -4.31
C THR A 358 -23.04 -8.82 -4.20
N VAL A 359 -22.02 -9.59 -3.81
CA VAL A 359 -20.64 -9.11 -3.71
C VAL A 359 -20.00 -8.95 -5.10
N PRO A 360 -19.15 -7.92 -5.30
CA PRO A 360 -18.52 -7.65 -6.59
C PRO A 360 -17.22 -8.46 -6.77
N ASN A 361 -17.33 -9.79 -6.81
CA ASN A 361 -16.19 -10.66 -7.13
C ASN A 361 -15.81 -10.51 -8.61
N VAL A 362 -14.52 -10.28 -8.88
CA VAL A 362 -13.98 -10.12 -10.24
C VAL A 362 -12.81 -11.07 -10.48
N SER A 363 -12.71 -11.53 -11.72
CA SER A 363 -11.56 -12.29 -12.19
C SER A 363 -11.25 -11.83 -13.60
N TYR A 364 -10.37 -10.85 -13.69
CA TYR A 364 -9.94 -10.28 -14.95
C TYR A 364 -8.81 -11.09 -15.57
N THR A 365 -8.98 -11.39 -16.86
CA THR A 365 -7.87 -11.71 -17.76
C THR A 365 -7.74 -10.54 -18.71
N LEU A 366 -6.66 -9.78 -18.62
CA LEU A 366 -6.47 -8.53 -19.35
C LEU A 366 -5.34 -8.69 -20.35
N PHE A 367 -5.56 -8.23 -21.57
CA PHE A 367 -4.46 -7.80 -22.43
C PHE A 367 -4.05 -6.38 -22.03
N ARG A 368 -2.75 -6.12 -22.02
CA ARG A 368 -2.15 -4.84 -21.63
C ARG A 368 -1.28 -4.34 -22.76
N ALA A 369 -1.39 -3.05 -23.06
CA ALA A 369 -0.45 -2.33 -23.91
C ALA A 369 -0.12 -1.00 -23.24
N GLY A 370 1.16 -0.66 -23.11
CA GLY A 370 1.55 0.50 -22.32
C GLY A 370 2.87 1.12 -22.74
N LEU A 371 3.05 2.35 -22.26
CA LEU A 371 4.28 3.13 -22.35
C LEU A 371 4.73 3.47 -20.93
N ASP A 372 6.02 3.35 -20.68
CA ASP A 372 6.61 3.76 -19.41
C ASP A 372 7.93 4.51 -19.65
N GLY A 373 8.41 5.21 -18.63
CA GLY A 373 9.63 5.99 -18.73
C GLY A 373 10.34 6.08 -17.39
N ARG A 374 11.66 6.14 -17.47
CA ARG A 374 12.56 6.39 -16.35
C ARG A 374 13.42 7.61 -16.66
N PHE A 375 13.35 8.63 -15.81
CA PHE A 375 14.00 9.91 -16.01
C PHE A 375 14.87 10.23 -14.80
N PRO A 376 16.21 10.35 -14.95
CA PRO A 376 17.08 10.75 -13.86
C PRO A 376 16.79 12.22 -13.48
N VAL A 377 16.65 12.48 -12.18
CA VAL A 377 16.45 13.81 -11.60
C VAL A 377 17.37 13.93 -10.39
N GLY A 378 18.57 14.47 -10.61
CA GLY A 378 19.60 14.55 -9.58
C GLY A 378 20.03 13.15 -9.10
N PRO A 379 19.98 12.85 -7.78
CA PRO A 379 20.42 11.57 -7.24
C PRO A 379 19.39 10.44 -7.38
N VAL A 380 18.18 10.74 -7.85
CA VAL A 380 17.08 9.76 -7.98
C VAL A 380 16.63 9.66 -9.43
N ALA A 381 15.77 8.68 -9.74
CA ALA A 381 15.04 8.65 -11.00
C ALA A 381 13.53 8.65 -10.76
N LEU A 382 12.81 9.42 -11.57
CA LEU A 382 11.36 9.42 -11.67
C LEU A 382 10.93 8.32 -12.63
N ALA A 383 9.91 7.55 -12.25
CA ALA A 383 9.23 6.59 -13.09
C ALA A 383 7.82 7.10 -13.41
N LEU A 384 7.40 7.00 -14.67
CA LEU A 384 6.06 7.36 -15.13
C LEU A 384 5.58 6.31 -16.12
N GLY A 385 4.30 6.01 -16.15
CA GLY A 385 3.74 5.10 -17.14
C GLY A 385 2.24 5.19 -17.28
N ALA A 386 1.75 4.74 -18.44
CA ALA A 386 0.34 4.61 -18.74
C ALA A 386 0.09 3.33 -19.54
N GLU A 387 -1.04 2.68 -19.28
CA GLU A 387 -1.43 1.45 -19.95
C GLU A 387 -2.91 1.47 -20.34
N TYR A 388 -3.21 0.87 -21.49
CA TYR A 388 -4.55 0.48 -21.86
C TYR A 388 -4.78 -0.97 -21.40
N LEU A 389 -5.92 -1.19 -20.75
CA LEU A 389 -6.32 -2.48 -20.20
C LEU A 389 -7.53 -2.98 -20.98
N LEU A 390 -7.34 -4.02 -21.78
CA LEU A 390 -8.40 -4.66 -22.54
C LEU A 390 -8.83 -5.96 -21.85
N PRO A 391 -10.00 -6.00 -21.18
CA PRO A 391 -10.50 -7.23 -20.59
C PRO A 391 -10.85 -8.26 -21.66
N LEU A 392 -10.16 -9.40 -21.62
CA LEU A 392 -10.49 -10.60 -22.38
C LEU A 392 -11.53 -11.46 -21.64
N SER A 393 -11.54 -11.36 -20.31
CA SER A 393 -12.58 -11.86 -19.42
C SER A 393 -12.67 -10.94 -18.19
N SER A 394 -13.87 -10.79 -17.63
CA SER A 394 -14.13 -9.87 -16.50
C SER A 394 -14.67 -10.56 -15.24
N GLY A 395 -15.08 -11.83 -15.35
CA GLY A 395 -15.56 -12.65 -14.22
C GLY A 395 -17.03 -12.44 -13.84
N SER A 396 -17.41 -13.09 -12.74
CA SER A 396 -18.81 -13.40 -12.41
C SER A 396 -19.68 -12.20 -12.05
N VAL A 397 -19.13 -11.06 -11.62
CA VAL A 397 -19.94 -9.86 -11.38
C VAL A 397 -20.55 -9.33 -12.68
N TYR A 398 -19.81 -9.37 -13.79
CA TYR A 398 -20.26 -8.82 -15.07
C TYR A 398 -21.19 -9.76 -15.82
N GLU A 399 -21.06 -11.07 -15.61
CA GLU A 399 -21.97 -12.09 -16.14
C GLU A 399 -23.41 -11.96 -15.63
N ARG A 400 -23.62 -11.19 -14.54
CA ARG A 400 -24.94 -10.90 -13.97
C ARG A 400 -25.73 -9.87 -14.77
N PHE A 401 -25.06 -9.11 -15.64
CA PHE A 401 -25.65 -7.99 -16.35
C PHE A 401 -25.73 -8.26 -17.85
N THR A 402 -26.90 -7.99 -18.42
CA THR A 402 -27.14 -8.08 -19.86
C THR A 402 -26.28 -7.05 -20.60
N GLY A 403 -25.65 -7.49 -21.70
CA GLY A 403 -24.84 -6.64 -22.57
C GLY A 403 -23.62 -5.99 -21.89
N ALA A 404 -23.05 -6.62 -20.86
CA ALA A 404 -21.92 -6.05 -20.13
C ALA A 404 -20.68 -5.87 -21.03
N SER A 405 -20.14 -4.65 -21.04
CA SER A 405 -18.89 -4.29 -21.69
C SER A 405 -17.96 -3.61 -20.69
N VAL A 406 -16.68 -3.96 -20.69
CA VAL A 406 -15.67 -3.43 -19.77
C VAL A 406 -14.44 -2.96 -20.54
N GLN A 407 -13.94 -1.79 -20.17
CA GLN A 407 -12.73 -1.16 -20.69
C GLN A 407 -11.88 -0.68 -19.51
N GLY A 408 -10.58 -0.55 -19.65
CA GLY A 408 -9.77 0.01 -18.57
C GLY A 408 -8.54 0.79 -19.01
N ILE A 409 -8.06 1.60 -18.08
CA ILE A 409 -6.81 2.35 -18.18
C ILE A 409 -6.01 2.13 -16.90
N GLY A 410 -4.69 2.25 -17.00
CA GLY A 410 -3.79 2.28 -15.86
C GLY A 410 -2.78 3.40 -15.98
N ALA A 411 -2.28 3.84 -14.83
CA ALA A 411 -1.23 4.82 -14.68
C ALA A 411 -0.25 4.35 -13.60
N MET A 412 1.02 4.71 -13.76
CA MET A 412 2.07 4.44 -12.79
C MET A 412 2.94 5.68 -12.61
N ALA A 413 3.34 5.94 -11.38
CA ALA A 413 4.32 6.97 -11.04
C ALA A 413 5.20 6.50 -9.88
N GLY A 414 6.43 6.97 -9.78
CA GLY A 414 7.24 6.66 -8.60
C GLY A 414 8.67 7.15 -8.63
N LEU A 415 9.40 6.82 -7.57
CA LEU A 415 10.79 7.20 -7.36
C LEU A 415 11.67 5.96 -7.23
N MET A 416 12.84 6.03 -7.83
CA MET A 416 13.89 5.01 -7.80
C MET A 416 15.15 5.64 -7.22
N ILE A 417 15.57 5.16 -6.06
CA ILE A 417 16.65 5.74 -5.26
C ILE A 417 17.81 4.74 -5.27
N PRO A 418 18.96 5.05 -5.90
CA PRO A 418 20.14 4.20 -5.82
C PRO A 418 20.66 4.19 -4.37
N VAL A 419 20.72 3.01 -3.76
CA VAL A 419 21.20 2.83 -2.39
C VAL A 419 22.64 2.32 -2.38
N ALA A 420 22.94 1.41 -3.30
CA ALA A 420 24.28 0.88 -3.51
C ALA A 420 24.46 0.49 -4.97
N THR A 421 25.67 0.12 -5.35
CA THR A 421 25.98 -0.37 -6.70
C THR A 421 25.11 -1.59 -7.06
N GLY A 422 24.16 -1.39 -7.97
CA GLY A 422 23.18 -2.39 -8.39
C GLY A 422 22.01 -2.62 -7.44
N VAL A 423 21.83 -1.79 -6.42
CA VAL A 423 20.69 -1.88 -5.50
C VAL A 423 19.92 -0.56 -5.49
N GLU A 424 18.62 -0.63 -5.70
CA GLU A 424 17.70 0.51 -5.71
C GLU A 424 16.57 0.31 -4.68
N ALA A 425 16.24 1.34 -3.93
CA ALA A 425 14.96 1.43 -3.24
C ALA A 425 13.93 2.04 -4.18
N ARG A 426 12.69 1.54 -4.16
CA ARG A 426 11.62 1.97 -5.05
C ARG A 426 10.35 2.28 -4.28
N VAL A 427 9.73 3.41 -4.62
CA VAL A 427 8.40 3.82 -4.17
C VAL A 427 7.56 4.01 -5.42
N LEU A 428 6.55 3.16 -5.63
CA LEU A 428 5.71 3.17 -6.83
C LEU A 428 4.25 3.30 -6.45
N VAL A 429 3.50 4.09 -7.20
CA VAL A 429 2.04 4.18 -7.14
C VAL A 429 1.51 3.66 -8.47
N GLU A 430 0.64 2.65 -8.41
CA GLU A 430 -0.08 2.09 -9.55
C GLU A 430 -1.56 2.36 -9.37
N TYR A 431 -2.21 2.92 -10.39
CA TYR A 431 -3.66 3.13 -10.43
C TYR A 431 -4.23 2.43 -11.64
N ALA A 432 -5.32 1.68 -11.46
CA ALA A 432 -6.07 1.09 -12.56
C ALA A 432 -7.56 1.44 -12.39
N ARG A 433 -8.21 1.79 -13.49
CA ARG A 433 -9.64 2.08 -13.53
C ARG A 433 -10.29 1.33 -14.66
N PHE A 434 -11.33 0.58 -14.33
CA PHE A 434 -12.23 -0.08 -15.25
C PHE A 434 -13.55 0.68 -15.29
N PHE A 435 -14.07 0.84 -16.51
CA PHE A 435 -15.35 1.46 -16.79
C PHE A 435 -16.20 0.41 -17.49
N SER A 436 -17.42 0.24 -16.99
CA SER A 436 -18.35 -0.76 -17.51
C SER A 436 -19.67 -0.12 -17.89
N SER A 437 -20.27 -0.64 -18.96
CA SER A 437 -21.61 -0.30 -19.39
C SER A 437 -22.45 -1.56 -19.47
N PHE A 438 -23.72 -1.45 -19.11
CA PHE A 438 -24.70 -2.53 -19.12
C PHE A 438 -25.88 -2.13 -20.00
N GLN A 439 -26.58 -3.13 -20.54
CA GLN A 439 -27.79 -2.96 -21.35
C GLN A 439 -28.95 -3.67 -20.63
N PRO A 440 -29.43 -3.15 -19.49
CA PRO A 440 -30.43 -3.85 -18.70
C PRO A 440 -31.76 -3.98 -19.46
N GLU A 441 -32.37 -5.15 -19.36
CA GLU A 441 -33.69 -5.43 -19.90
C GLU A 441 -34.75 -5.47 -18.77
N GLN A 442 -36.02 -5.25 -19.15
CA GLN A 442 -37.10 -5.32 -18.17
C GLN A 442 -37.25 -6.75 -17.65
N GLY A 443 -37.12 -6.93 -16.33
CA GLY A 443 -37.20 -8.23 -15.68
C GLY A 443 -35.84 -8.81 -15.28
N ASP A 444 -34.74 -8.16 -15.65
CA ASP A 444 -33.41 -8.56 -15.21
C ASP A 444 -33.30 -8.57 -13.67
N PRO A 445 -32.67 -9.60 -13.09
CA PRO A 445 -32.51 -9.68 -11.63
C PRO A 445 -31.53 -8.63 -11.08
N TYR A 446 -30.69 -8.03 -11.92
CA TYR A 446 -29.73 -6.98 -11.58
C TYR A 446 -29.84 -5.85 -12.59
N ILE A 447 -30.18 -4.64 -12.13
CA ILE A 447 -30.39 -3.49 -13.02
C ILE A 447 -29.48 -2.34 -12.58
N ALA A 448 -28.52 -2.00 -13.43
CA ALA A 448 -27.67 -0.82 -13.35
C ALA A 448 -27.32 -0.34 -14.76
N GLY A 449 -26.95 0.94 -14.91
CA GLY A 449 -26.45 1.47 -16.19
C GLY A 449 -24.99 1.11 -16.48
N GLY A 450 -24.21 0.83 -15.44
CA GLY A 450 -22.79 0.50 -15.56
C GLY A 450 -22.12 0.26 -14.20
N ALA A 451 -20.80 0.18 -14.21
CA ALA A 451 -19.99 0.10 -13.00
C ALA A 451 -18.61 0.75 -13.20
N ILE A 452 -17.99 1.12 -12.09
CA ILE A 452 -16.61 1.60 -12.02
C ILE A 452 -15.88 0.71 -11.01
N ASP A 453 -14.77 0.11 -11.44
CA ASP A 453 -13.87 -0.66 -10.56
C ASP A 453 -12.49 -0.01 -10.59
N GLN A 454 -11.98 0.39 -9.43
CA GLN A 454 -10.73 1.12 -9.28
C GLN A 454 -9.80 0.36 -8.36
N TYR A 455 -8.52 0.31 -8.72
CA TYR A 455 -7.46 -0.25 -7.90
C TYR A 455 -6.37 0.80 -7.71
N LEU A 456 -5.86 0.89 -6.49
CA LEU A 456 -4.68 1.69 -6.14
C LEU A 456 -3.68 0.78 -5.44
N GLY A 457 -2.42 0.81 -5.85
CA GLY A 457 -1.33 0.10 -5.19
C GLY A 457 -0.21 1.08 -4.85
N LEU A 458 0.16 1.17 -3.58
CA LEU A 458 1.39 1.84 -3.14
C LEU A 458 2.43 0.77 -2.81
N ARG A 459 3.50 0.68 -3.60
CA ARG A 459 4.56 -0.32 -3.44
C ARG A 459 5.83 0.30 -2.88
N LEU A 460 6.39 -0.36 -1.87
CA LEU A 460 7.70 -0.11 -1.31
C LEU A 460 8.56 -1.34 -1.56
N ALA A 461 9.67 -1.20 -2.29
CA ALA A 461 10.47 -2.35 -2.70
C ALA A 461 11.97 -2.07 -2.72
N GLY A 462 12.75 -3.15 -2.54
CA GLY A 462 14.16 -3.18 -2.90
C GLY A 462 14.32 -3.91 -4.24
N ALA A 463 15.14 -3.37 -5.12
CA ALA A 463 15.45 -3.95 -6.41
C ALA A 463 16.96 -4.18 -6.57
N TYR A 464 17.32 -5.32 -7.15
CA TYR A 464 18.67 -5.61 -7.60
C TYR A 464 18.73 -5.54 -9.13
N VAL A 465 19.69 -4.77 -9.65
CA VAL A 465 19.92 -4.52 -11.07
C VAL A 465 21.30 -5.04 -11.43
N TYR A 466 21.35 -5.97 -12.39
CA TYR A 466 22.61 -6.59 -12.83
C TYR A 466 22.93 -6.28 -14.28
#